data_AF-A0A538P7W9-F1
#
_entry.id   AF-A0A538P7W9-F1
#
_cell.length_a   1.000
_cell.length_b   1.000
_cell.length_c   1.000
_cell.angle_alpha   90.00
_cell.angle_beta   90.00
_cell.angle_gamma   90.00
#
_symmetry.space_group_name_H-M   'P 1'
#
loop_
_entity.id
_entity.type
_entity.pdbx_description
1 polymer ?
#
loop_
_entity_poly.entity_id
_entity_poly.type
_entity_poly.pdbx_seq_one_letter_code
_entity_poly.pdbx_strand_id
1 'polypeptide(L)'
;SLYHPAGRGGYFTLSLNELQFTPELARLIGYYLAEGSSDRYRVSFDIHKKEEHIARDIVAGAERIFEEQVSFKPDNRSQGLKLVIDSVRVATFFNQFGTMCDKKLLPSWALQIPQSLQGEVIKAAYLGDGHYSNKYYPYIHSNYFVIRSTSRILANQYTYILNRLGIVASVCKNIQKDRKDCYSVTVHTPYIEKMSKLTGVEAKNNPGYSHSYVRMTQDMIMSPVVDISVENVRDLNVMNLEVEEDNSFVASNQVVHNCVFCGLCIDPDTPVMTNPGLKTISEISIGEKVLTHSGTYKPVTKIWDMLYDGPLYRIYVYGKPEPLVCTADHPILAVSRPFSKKKDRRLLRVTEPLEFLKPGELKRGDYLVMPIVRKVVATEVYEKEVSMYRGGSVKKRLALRATPELFRLIGYYLAEGSSYGGRVVNFDFNERELETFAKDCAYLLKKFFGKECARRKNGKHGVRLVLYSAVAEDFFSQFGRGAPNKCLPDWVLG
;
A
#
# COMPACT_ATOMS: atom_id res chain seq x y z
N SER A 1 -17.60 0.98 3.64
CA SER A 1 -18.79 0.13 3.89
C SER A 1 -18.43 -1.31 3.59
N LEU A 2 -18.80 -2.26 4.46
CA LEU A 2 -18.57 -3.68 4.26
C LEU A 2 -19.91 -4.39 4.13
N TYR A 3 -20.12 -5.13 3.04
CA TYR A 3 -21.32 -5.94 2.81
C TYR A 3 -20.93 -7.43 2.93
N HIS A 4 -21.67 -8.21 3.73
CA HIS A 4 -21.52 -9.67 3.72
C HIS A 4 -22.85 -10.40 4.01
N PRO A 5 -23.19 -11.48 3.27
CA PRO A 5 -24.33 -12.33 3.58
C PRO A 5 -24.05 -13.23 4.79
N ALA A 6 -24.79 -13.04 5.89
CA ALA A 6 -24.83 -14.00 7.00
C ALA A 6 -25.49 -15.31 6.53
N GLY A 7 -25.03 -16.44 7.07
CA GLY A 7 -25.40 -17.80 6.65
C GLY A 7 -26.87 -18.17 6.81
N ARG A 8 -27.22 -19.35 6.26
CA ARG A 8 -28.58 -19.90 6.10
C ARG A 8 -29.48 -19.63 7.31
N GLY A 9 -30.54 -18.85 7.10
CA GLY A 9 -31.67 -18.70 8.02
C GLY A 9 -31.72 -17.43 8.87
N GLY A 10 -30.68 -16.58 8.86
CA GLY A 10 -30.67 -15.32 9.59
C GLY A 10 -31.25 -14.14 8.78
N TYR A 11 -32.03 -13.28 9.43
CA TYR A 11 -32.49 -12.01 8.85
C TYR A 11 -31.29 -11.14 8.44
N PHE A 12 -31.37 -10.51 7.27
CA PHE A 12 -30.39 -9.53 6.79
C PHE A 12 -30.42 -8.28 7.67
N THR A 13 -29.37 -8.05 8.45
CA THR A 13 -29.10 -6.73 9.03
C THR A 13 -28.10 -6.00 8.14
N LEU A 14 -28.61 -5.03 7.35
CA LEU A 14 -27.80 -4.04 6.66
C LEU A 14 -27.33 -3.02 7.69
N SER A 15 -26.28 -3.32 8.46
CA SER A 15 -25.63 -2.32 9.31
C SER A 15 -24.43 -1.74 8.57
N LEU A 16 -24.53 -0.47 8.20
CA LEU A 16 -23.43 0.29 7.63
C LEU A 16 -22.45 0.61 8.77
N ASN A 17 -21.28 -0.02 8.75
CA ASN A 17 -20.24 0.26 9.75
C ASN A 17 -19.32 1.36 9.23
N GLU A 18 -19.40 2.53 9.85
CA GLU A 18 -18.42 3.61 9.70
C GLU A 18 -17.33 3.40 10.76
N LEU A 19 -16.16 2.93 10.33
CA LEU A 19 -14.99 2.83 11.21
C LEU A 19 -14.12 4.06 11.00
N GLN A 20 -13.83 4.78 12.07
CA GLN A 20 -12.76 5.76 12.05
C GLN A 20 -11.41 5.04 12.11
N PHE A 21 -10.46 5.46 11.28
CA PHE A 21 -9.13 4.87 11.30
C PHE A 21 -8.31 5.49 12.44
N THR A 22 -8.33 4.83 13.60
CA THR A 22 -7.63 5.29 14.82
C THR A 22 -6.31 4.53 15.04
N PRO A 23 -5.42 5.02 15.93
CA PRO A 23 -4.24 4.26 16.36
C PRO A 23 -4.55 2.85 16.89
N GLU A 24 -5.69 2.66 17.54
CA GLU A 24 -6.16 1.35 18.03
C GLU A 24 -6.48 0.41 16.87
N LEU A 25 -7.22 0.87 15.86
CA LEU A 25 -7.49 0.07 14.67
C LEU A 25 -6.19 -0.25 13.91
N ALA A 26 -5.28 0.72 13.80
CA ALA A 26 -3.97 0.53 13.20
C ALA A 26 -3.15 -0.57 13.90
N ARG A 27 -3.08 -0.54 15.24
CA ARG A 27 -2.41 -1.58 16.03
C ARG A 27 -3.09 -2.94 15.87
N LEU A 28 -4.42 -2.99 15.90
CA LEU A 28 -5.15 -4.25 15.72
C LEU A 28 -4.89 -4.87 14.33
N ILE A 29 -4.77 -4.05 13.28
CA ILE A 29 -4.30 -4.48 11.95
C ILE A 29 -2.88 -5.03 12.02
N GLY A 30 -1.95 -4.34 12.69
CA GLY A 30 -0.58 -4.83 12.84
C GLY A 30 -0.49 -6.18 13.55
N TYR A 31 -1.23 -6.36 14.67
CA TYR A 31 -1.31 -7.65 15.34
C TYR A 31 -1.98 -8.72 14.48
N TYR A 32 -2.98 -8.36 13.66
CA TYR A 32 -3.57 -9.32 12.73
C TYR A 32 -2.55 -9.75 11.67
N LEU A 33 -1.75 -8.82 11.17
CA LEU A 33 -0.72 -9.12 10.18
C LEU A 33 0.40 -10.01 10.74
N ALA A 34 0.71 -9.92 12.04
CA ALA A 34 1.63 -10.83 12.70
C ALA A 34 0.94 -12.15 13.08
N GLU A 35 0.05 -12.10 14.07
CA GLU A 35 -0.48 -13.26 14.81
C GLU A 35 -1.90 -13.66 14.39
N GLY A 36 -2.52 -12.88 13.51
CA GLY A 36 -3.92 -13.04 13.13
C GLY A 36 -4.18 -14.12 12.08
N SER A 37 -5.38 -14.69 12.15
CA SER A 37 -6.01 -15.50 11.11
C SER A 37 -7.52 -15.24 11.11
N SER A 38 -8.17 -15.44 9.97
CA SER A 38 -9.62 -15.25 9.86
C SER A 38 -10.26 -16.29 8.96
N ASP A 39 -11.53 -16.57 9.24
CA ASP A 39 -12.41 -17.35 8.37
C ASP A 39 -13.67 -16.53 8.02
N ARG A 40 -14.77 -17.20 7.66
CA ARG A 40 -16.03 -16.53 7.34
C ARG A 40 -16.72 -15.88 8.54
N TYR A 41 -16.48 -16.40 9.74
CA TYR A 41 -17.26 -16.13 10.94
C TYR A 41 -16.45 -15.48 12.06
N ARG A 42 -15.14 -15.70 12.10
CA ARG A 42 -14.31 -15.26 13.23
C ARG A 42 -12.95 -14.73 12.79
N VAL A 43 -12.38 -13.92 13.66
CA VAL A 43 -10.96 -13.55 13.66
C VAL A 43 -10.31 -14.14 14.89
N SER A 44 -9.09 -14.63 14.77
CA SER A 44 -8.33 -15.10 15.91
C SER A 44 -6.88 -14.69 15.87
N PHE A 45 -6.28 -14.52 17.04
CA PHE A 45 -4.88 -14.15 17.24
C PHE A 45 -4.24 -15.21 18.13
N ASP A 46 -3.15 -15.80 17.67
CA ASP A 46 -2.42 -16.82 18.43
C ASP A 46 -1.16 -16.17 19.03
N ILE A 47 -1.16 -15.88 20.34
CA ILE A 47 -0.07 -15.17 21.02
C ILE A 47 0.52 -16.01 22.15
N HIS A 48 1.64 -15.58 22.74
CA HIS A 48 2.18 -16.18 23.96
C HIS A 48 1.46 -15.64 25.21
N LYS A 49 1.21 -16.49 26.21
CA LYS A 49 0.52 -16.13 27.48
C LYS A 49 1.14 -14.96 28.25
N LYS A 50 2.43 -14.67 28.03
CA LYS A 50 3.17 -13.57 28.67
C LYS A 50 3.06 -12.25 27.91
N GLU A 51 2.49 -12.25 26.71
CA GLU A 51 2.30 -11.06 25.87
C GLU A 51 1.02 -10.32 26.27
N GLU A 52 0.87 -10.05 27.57
CA GLU A 52 -0.34 -9.44 28.14
C GLU A 52 -0.62 -8.06 27.56
N HIS A 53 0.41 -7.33 27.13
CA HIS A 53 0.24 -6.04 26.47
C HIS A 53 -0.42 -6.17 25.09
N ILE A 54 -0.05 -7.20 24.30
CA ILE A 54 -0.67 -7.51 23.01
C ILE A 54 -2.12 -7.92 23.23
N ALA A 55 -2.38 -8.81 24.20
CA ALA A 55 -3.73 -9.23 24.56
C ALA A 55 -4.63 -8.04 24.92
N ARG A 56 -4.13 -7.12 25.77
CA ARG A 56 -4.87 -5.91 26.16
C ARG A 56 -5.19 -4.99 24.98
N ASP A 57 -4.23 -4.78 24.08
CA ASP A 57 -4.47 -3.97 22.88
C ASP A 57 -5.51 -4.61 21.95
N ILE A 58 -5.47 -5.95 21.77
CA ILE A 58 -6.44 -6.68 20.95
C ILE A 58 -7.86 -6.55 21.54
N VAL A 59 -8.01 -6.75 22.85
CA VAL A 59 -9.31 -6.59 23.54
C VAL A 59 -9.83 -5.17 23.40
N ALA A 60 -9.00 -4.17 23.70
CA ALA A 60 -9.40 -2.77 23.60
C ALA A 60 -9.82 -2.40 22.17
N GLY A 61 -9.12 -2.91 21.15
CA GLY A 61 -9.48 -2.72 19.75
C GLY A 61 -10.82 -3.37 19.39
N ALA A 62 -11.05 -4.60 19.81
CA ALA A 62 -12.30 -5.31 19.57
C ALA A 62 -13.50 -4.58 20.22
N GLU A 63 -13.37 -4.17 21.48
CA GLU A 63 -14.46 -3.54 22.23
C GLU A 63 -14.73 -2.11 21.77
N ARG A 64 -13.69 -1.31 21.52
CA ARG A 64 -13.87 0.12 21.21
C ARG A 64 -14.14 0.39 19.74
N ILE A 65 -13.56 -0.39 18.83
CA ILE A 65 -13.68 -0.15 17.39
C ILE A 65 -14.84 -0.96 16.80
N PHE A 66 -15.00 -2.20 17.26
CA PHE A 66 -16.00 -3.11 16.72
C PHE A 66 -17.17 -3.35 17.66
N GLU A 67 -17.12 -2.91 18.91
CA GLU A 67 -18.13 -3.21 19.93
C GLU A 67 -18.34 -4.73 20.10
N GLU A 68 -17.25 -5.49 19.96
CA GLU A 68 -17.25 -6.95 20.06
C GLU A 68 -16.45 -7.43 21.27
N GLN A 69 -16.87 -8.56 21.81
CA GLN A 69 -16.19 -9.23 22.91
C GLN A 69 -15.12 -10.20 22.41
N VAL A 70 -14.08 -10.42 23.23
CA VAL A 70 -12.99 -11.34 22.91
C VAL A 70 -13.02 -12.55 23.84
N SER A 71 -13.05 -13.74 23.26
CA SER A 71 -12.91 -15.00 23.98
C SER A 71 -11.44 -15.41 24.11
N PHE A 72 -11.04 -15.81 25.31
CA PHE A 72 -9.70 -16.31 25.60
C PHE A 72 -9.69 -17.83 25.63
N LYS A 73 -8.82 -18.45 24.82
CA LYS A 73 -8.68 -19.90 24.70
C LYS A 73 -7.22 -20.29 24.95
N PRO A 74 -6.79 -20.47 26.22
CA PRO A 74 -5.44 -20.90 26.53
C PRO A 74 -5.19 -22.33 26.05
N ASP A 75 -4.02 -22.58 25.47
CA ASP A 75 -3.58 -23.95 25.18
C ASP A 75 -3.00 -24.57 26.46
N ASN A 76 -3.54 -25.69 26.91
CA ASN A 76 -3.08 -26.38 28.10
C ASN A 76 -1.75 -27.13 27.88
N ARG A 77 -1.34 -27.35 26.63
CA ARG A 77 -0.12 -28.10 26.27
C ARG A 77 1.05 -27.19 25.93
N SER A 78 0.83 -25.88 25.79
CA SER A 78 1.87 -24.93 25.44
C SER A 78 1.71 -23.61 26.21
N GLN A 79 2.59 -22.66 25.92
CA GLN A 79 2.46 -21.28 26.40
C GLN A 79 1.59 -20.42 25.47
N GLY A 80 0.88 -21.03 24.52
CA GLY A 80 -0.01 -20.33 23.60
C GLY A 80 -1.32 -19.89 24.24
N LEU A 81 -1.81 -18.74 23.81
CA LEU A 81 -3.10 -18.15 24.15
C LEU A 81 -3.78 -17.68 22.86
N LYS A 82 -4.94 -18.26 22.54
CA LYS A 82 -5.72 -17.86 21.37
C LYS A 82 -6.82 -16.89 21.77
N LEU A 83 -6.81 -15.70 21.21
CA LEU A 83 -7.88 -14.70 21.36
C LEU A 83 -8.81 -14.84 20.16
N VAL A 84 -10.13 -14.89 20.38
CA VAL A 84 -11.13 -15.11 19.32
C VAL A 84 -12.22 -14.06 19.38
N ILE A 85 -12.51 -13.45 18.23
CA ILE A 85 -13.62 -12.52 18.01
C ILE A 85 -14.62 -13.22 17.08
N ASP A 86 -15.73 -13.69 17.63
CA ASP A 86 -16.79 -14.40 16.88
C ASP A 86 -17.75 -13.40 16.22
N SER A 87 -17.28 -12.71 15.18
CA SER A 87 -18.07 -11.71 14.43
C SER A 87 -17.79 -11.76 12.94
N VAL A 88 -18.83 -12.06 12.14
CA VAL A 88 -18.78 -12.03 10.65
C VAL A 88 -18.37 -10.65 10.15
N ARG A 89 -18.79 -9.59 10.84
CA ARG A 89 -18.44 -8.20 10.50
C ARG A 89 -16.95 -7.95 10.64
N VAL A 90 -16.37 -8.35 11.77
CA VAL A 90 -14.93 -8.22 12.03
C VAL A 90 -14.13 -9.10 11.07
N ALA A 91 -14.57 -10.34 10.87
CA ALA A 91 -13.96 -11.25 9.91
C ALA A 91 -13.96 -10.67 8.48
N THR A 92 -15.06 -10.09 8.04
CA THR A 92 -15.17 -9.44 6.72
C THR A 92 -14.19 -8.27 6.57
N PHE A 93 -13.96 -7.50 7.62
CA PHE A 93 -12.94 -6.44 7.62
C PHE A 93 -11.53 -7.03 7.46
N PHE A 94 -11.17 -8.00 8.30
CA PHE A 94 -9.82 -8.58 8.32
C PHE A 94 -9.51 -9.49 7.12
N ASN A 95 -10.52 -10.07 6.46
CA ASN A 95 -10.35 -10.87 5.25
C ASN A 95 -9.66 -10.10 4.11
N GLN A 96 -9.81 -8.77 4.08
CA GLN A 96 -9.14 -7.91 3.08
C GLN A 96 -7.61 -7.91 3.22
N PHE A 97 -7.10 -8.27 4.40
CA PHE A 97 -5.68 -8.32 4.70
C PHE A 97 -5.08 -9.71 4.48
N GLY A 98 -5.86 -10.65 3.91
CA GLY A 98 -5.49 -12.04 3.70
C GLY A 98 -5.83 -12.95 4.88
N THR A 99 -6.35 -14.15 4.59
CA THR A 99 -6.84 -15.11 5.60
C THR A 99 -5.77 -16.05 6.16
N MET A 100 -4.68 -16.25 5.40
CA MET A 100 -3.56 -17.16 5.73
C MET A 100 -2.25 -16.39 5.75
N CYS A 101 -1.25 -16.86 6.51
CA CYS A 101 0.02 -16.16 6.76
C CYS A 101 0.77 -15.73 5.49
N ASP A 102 0.81 -16.56 4.45
CA ASP A 102 1.48 -16.31 3.18
C ASP A 102 0.66 -15.44 2.22
N LYS A 103 -0.64 -15.27 2.50
CA LYS A 103 -1.56 -14.41 1.74
C LYS A 103 -1.75 -13.05 2.38
N LYS A 104 -1.12 -12.80 3.54
CA LYS A 104 -1.28 -11.54 4.25
C LYS A 104 -0.77 -10.38 3.41
N LEU A 105 -1.48 -9.26 3.41
CA LEU A 105 -1.10 -8.03 2.73
C LEU A 105 -1.81 -6.84 3.39
N LEU A 106 -1.28 -5.65 3.17
CA LEU A 106 -2.01 -4.42 3.39
C LEU A 106 -2.79 -4.07 2.13
N PRO A 107 -4.12 -3.93 2.21
CA PRO A 107 -4.90 -3.48 1.08
C PRO A 107 -4.55 -2.03 0.77
N SER A 108 -5.01 -1.66 -0.40
CA SER A 108 -4.78 -0.39 -1.03
C SER A 108 -4.78 0.84 -0.12
N TRP A 109 -5.94 1.03 0.50
CA TRP A 109 -6.31 2.14 1.32
C TRP A 109 -5.46 2.16 2.60
N ALA A 110 -5.05 0.99 3.11
CA ALA A 110 -4.20 0.87 4.30
C ALA A 110 -2.74 1.30 4.04
N LEU A 111 -2.29 1.25 2.78
CA LEU A 111 -0.97 1.80 2.39
C LEU A 111 -0.97 3.32 2.19
N GLN A 112 -2.15 3.95 2.18
CA GLN A 112 -2.28 5.39 1.96
C GLN A 112 -2.66 6.16 3.22
N ILE A 113 -3.08 5.49 4.29
CA ILE A 113 -3.36 6.14 5.58
C ILE A 113 -2.19 7.03 6.06
N PRO A 114 -2.46 8.02 6.93
CA PRO A 114 -1.44 8.87 7.51
C PRO A 114 -0.25 8.11 8.09
N GLN A 115 0.94 8.65 7.89
CA GLN A 115 2.21 8.03 8.30
C GLN A 115 2.24 7.66 9.79
N SER A 116 1.62 8.47 10.67
CA SER A 116 1.50 8.15 12.10
C SER A 116 0.74 6.84 12.34
N LEU A 117 -0.34 6.62 11.61
CA LEU A 117 -1.15 5.41 11.68
C LEU A 117 -0.44 4.21 11.06
N GLN A 118 0.30 4.41 9.95
CA GLN A 118 1.17 3.36 9.42
C GLN A 118 2.27 2.95 10.42
N GLY A 119 2.78 3.92 11.19
CA GLY A 119 3.71 3.67 12.27
C GLY A 119 3.13 2.71 13.32
N GLU A 120 1.87 2.91 13.72
CA GLU A 120 1.18 2.02 14.66
C GLU A 120 0.96 0.60 14.09
N VAL A 121 0.70 0.47 12.78
CA VAL A 121 0.65 -0.85 12.11
C VAL A 121 2.00 -1.56 12.22
N ILE A 122 3.09 -0.88 11.87
CA ILE A 122 4.45 -1.46 11.93
C ILE A 122 4.84 -1.80 13.36
N LYS A 123 4.52 -0.93 14.32
CA LYS A 123 4.78 -1.17 15.74
C LYS A 123 4.09 -2.45 16.22
N ALA A 124 2.80 -2.61 15.98
CA ALA A 124 2.08 -3.80 16.42
C ALA A 124 2.52 -5.07 15.67
N ALA A 125 2.79 -4.97 14.37
CA ALA A 125 3.36 -6.08 13.60
C ALA A 125 4.73 -6.52 14.16
N TYR A 126 5.57 -5.56 14.56
CA TYR A 126 6.83 -5.84 15.22
C TYR A 126 6.66 -6.41 16.63
N LEU A 127 5.69 -5.94 17.40
CA LEU A 127 5.47 -6.46 18.76
C LEU A 127 4.99 -7.93 18.75
N GLY A 128 4.24 -8.35 17.72
CA GLY A 128 3.89 -9.76 17.51
C GLY A 128 5.06 -10.59 16.99
N ASP A 129 5.52 -10.33 15.76
CA ASP A 129 6.45 -11.21 15.04
C ASP A 129 7.93 -10.77 15.09
N GLY A 130 8.21 -9.65 15.75
CA GLY A 130 9.49 -8.96 15.69
C GLY A 130 10.51 -9.44 16.72
N HIS A 131 11.79 -9.24 16.38
CA HIS A 131 12.90 -9.52 17.28
C HIS A 131 13.95 -8.43 17.20
N TYR A 132 14.41 -7.98 18.36
CA TYR A 132 15.59 -7.13 18.49
C TYR A 132 16.77 -7.97 18.96
N SER A 133 17.89 -7.86 18.25
CA SER A 133 19.14 -8.52 18.59
C SER A 133 20.22 -7.48 18.86
N ASN A 134 20.92 -7.61 19.98
CA ASN A 134 22.11 -6.82 20.34
C ASN A 134 23.23 -7.73 20.91
N LYS A 135 23.53 -8.82 20.22
CA LYS A 135 24.55 -9.79 20.67
C LYS A 135 25.91 -9.46 20.06
N TYR A 136 26.95 -9.52 20.90
CA TYR A 136 28.33 -9.37 20.48
C TYR A 136 28.95 -10.75 20.22
N TYR A 137 29.47 -10.95 19.00
CA TYR A 137 30.27 -12.12 18.62
C TYR A 137 31.70 -11.66 18.29
N PRO A 138 32.71 -12.55 18.40
CA PRO A 138 34.13 -12.18 18.21
C PRO A 138 34.45 -11.45 16.89
N TYR A 139 33.66 -11.67 15.83
CA TYR A 139 33.87 -11.08 14.51
C TYR A 139 32.70 -10.24 13.99
N ILE A 140 31.55 -10.24 14.68
CA ILE A 140 30.31 -9.56 14.25
C ILE A 140 29.54 -9.05 15.48
N HIS A 141 29.08 -7.81 15.42
CA HIS A 141 28.09 -7.30 16.36
C HIS A 141 26.71 -7.36 15.70
N SER A 142 25.82 -8.21 16.22
CA SER A 142 24.42 -8.23 15.79
C SER A 142 23.69 -7.11 16.50
N ASN A 143 23.37 -6.03 15.78
CA ASN A 143 22.54 -4.94 16.29
C ASN A 143 21.49 -4.60 15.22
N TYR A 144 20.30 -5.17 15.36
CA TYR A 144 19.22 -5.02 14.39
C TYR A 144 17.85 -5.32 14.98
N PHE A 145 16.84 -4.69 14.38
CA PHE A 145 15.44 -5.10 14.50
C PHE A 145 15.09 -5.95 13.29
N VAL A 146 14.30 -7.01 13.47
CA VAL A 146 13.77 -7.81 12.36
C VAL A 146 12.28 -8.06 12.56
N ILE A 147 11.51 -7.96 11.48
CA ILE A 147 10.14 -8.48 11.36
C ILE A 147 10.19 -9.62 10.34
N ARG A 148 9.52 -10.73 10.61
CA ARG A 148 9.44 -11.86 9.67
C ARG A 148 8.05 -11.99 9.09
N SER A 149 7.96 -12.43 7.84
CA SER A 149 6.68 -12.80 7.21
C SER A 149 6.90 -13.88 6.17
N THR A 150 5.94 -14.78 6.01
CA THR A 150 5.90 -15.73 4.88
C THR A 150 5.25 -15.11 3.65
N SER A 151 4.60 -13.95 3.77
CA SER A 151 4.09 -13.17 2.65
C SER A 151 5.17 -12.28 2.06
N ARG A 152 5.55 -12.58 0.81
CA ARG A 152 6.47 -11.76 -0.01
C ARG A 152 5.96 -10.33 -0.18
N ILE A 153 4.65 -10.17 -0.40
CA ILE A 153 4.01 -8.86 -0.65
C ILE A 153 4.08 -8.03 0.63
N LEU A 154 3.68 -8.61 1.76
CA LEU A 154 3.68 -7.91 3.05
C LEU A 154 5.08 -7.48 3.48
N ALA A 155 6.10 -8.32 3.28
CA ALA A 155 7.48 -7.97 3.58
C ALA A 155 7.95 -6.73 2.80
N ASN A 156 7.58 -6.61 1.51
CA ASN A 156 7.87 -5.43 0.71
C ASN A 156 7.05 -4.22 1.18
N GLN A 157 5.77 -4.39 1.52
CA GLN A 157 4.91 -3.34 2.06
C GLN A 157 5.40 -2.79 3.40
N TYR A 158 5.98 -3.64 4.26
CA TYR A 158 6.67 -3.17 5.47
C TYR A 158 7.85 -2.27 5.14
N THR A 159 8.67 -2.62 4.13
CA THR A 159 9.74 -1.70 3.71
C THR A 159 9.21 -0.40 3.16
N TYR A 160 8.14 -0.43 2.37
CA TYR A 160 7.50 0.77 1.84
C TYR A 160 7.09 1.73 2.96
N ILE A 161 6.40 1.22 3.99
CA ILE A 161 5.99 2.02 5.15
C ILE A 161 7.20 2.53 5.94
N LEU A 162 8.17 1.66 6.23
CA LEU A 162 9.39 2.04 6.95
C LEU A 162 10.14 3.16 6.23
N ASN A 163 10.23 3.10 4.90
CA ASN A 163 10.87 4.14 4.09
C ASN A 163 10.12 5.47 4.20
N ARG A 164 8.78 5.47 4.19
CA ARG A 164 7.98 6.68 4.49
C ARG A 164 8.24 7.22 5.89
N LEU A 165 8.49 6.33 6.87
CA LEU A 165 8.91 6.65 8.23
C LEU A 165 10.38 7.12 8.34
N GLY A 166 11.12 7.18 7.23
CA GLY A 166 12.53 7.54 7.20
C GLY A 166 13.41 6.49 7.88
N ILE A 167 13.00 5.22 7.82
CA ILE A 167 13.70 4.03 8.32
C ILE A 167 13.97 3.12 7.12
N VAL A 168 15.24 2.85 6.82
CA VAL A 168 15.58 1.88 5.77
C VAL A 168 15.63 0.48 6.37
N ALA A 169 14.97 -0.46 5.69
CA ALA A 169 15.06 -1.89 5.97
C ALA A 169 15.56 -2.67 4.74
N SER A 170 16.36 -3.70 4.99
CA SER A 170 16.69 -4.72 3.99
C SER A 170 15.69 -5.87 4.08
N VAL A 171 15.35 -6.48 2.94
CA VAL A 171 14.58 -7.72 2.91
C VAL A 171 15.44 -8.85 2.40
N CYS A 172 15.50 -9.93 3.16
CA CYS A 172 16.21 -11.15 2.80
C CYS A 172 15.24 -12.32 2.76
N LYS A 173 15.28 -13.11 1.69
CA LYS A 173 14.54 -14.37 1.57
C LYS A 173 15.33 -15.49 2.26
N ASN A 174 14.69 -16.21 3.19
CA ASN A 174 15.25 -17.37 3.87
C ASN A 174 14.49 -18.61 3.38
N ILE A 175 15.22 -19.47 2.65
CA ILE A 175 14.70 -20.75 2.18
C ILE A 175 14.76 -21.73 3.34
N GLN A 176 13.62 -22.39 3.61
CA GLN A 176 13.52 -23.38 4.68
C GLN A 176 13.13 -24.73 4.10
N LYS A 177 13.81 -25.79 4.55
CA LYS A 177 13.45 -27.16 4.16
C LYS A 177 12.07 -27.53 4.72
N ASP A 178 11.21 -28.09 3.89
CA ASP A 178 9.86 -28.56 4.25
C ASP A 178 8.93 -27.50 4.86
N ARG A 179 9.22 -26.21 4.64
CA ARG A 179 8.44 -25.07 5.11
C ARG A 179 8.35 -24.00 4.03
N LYS A 180 7.37 -23.09 4.16
CA LYS A 180 7.27 -21.92 3.28
C LYS A 180 8.51 -21.03 3.46
N ASP A 181 8.90 -20.38 2.37
CA ASP A 181 9.92 -19.33 2.39
C ASP A 181 9.53 -18.24 3.39
N CYS A 182 10.53 -17.69 4.08
CA CYS A 182 10.33 -16.62 5.06
C CYS A 182 11.17 -15.40 4.71
N TYR A 183 10.54 -14.24 4.69
CA TYR A 183 11.16 -12.96 4.39
C TYR A 183 11.48 -12.24 5.70
N SER A 184 12.75 -11.92 5.91
CA SER A 184 13.22 -11.10 7.04
C SER A 184 13.33 -9.66 6.59
N VAL A 185 12.54 -8.76 7.20
CA VAL A 185 12.64 -7.31 7.05
C VAL A 185 13.50 -6.77 8.18
N THR A 186 14.74 -6.43 7.89
CA THR A 186 15.77 -6.12 8.89
C THR A 186 16.16 -4.64 8.86
N VAL A 187 16.11 -3.98 10.01
CA VAL A 187 16.55 -2.60 10.21
C VAL A 187 17.88 -2.62 10.95
N HIS A 188 18.92 -2.11 10.30
CA HIS A 188 20.27 -1.97 10.83
C HIS A 188 20.60 -0.52 11.21
N THR A 189 21.78 -0.29 11.79
CA THR A 189 22.32 1.06 11.98
C THR A 189 22.44 1.80 10.63
N PRO A 190 22.15 3.11 10.57
CA PRO A 190 21.88 4.01 11.70
C PRO A 190 20.40 4.10 12.12
N TYR A 191 19.50 3.29 11.54
CA TYR A 191 18.05 3.47 11.72
C TYR A 191 17.47 2.81 12.98
N ILE A 192 18.29 2.08 13.74
CA ILE A 192 17.86 1.38 14.97
C ILE A 192 17.24 2.32 16.02
N GLU A 193 17.71 3.56 16.13
CA GLU A 193 17.18 4.51 17.11
C GLU A 193 15.76 4.96 16.73
N LYS A 194 15.51 5.20 15.44
CA LYS A 194 14.17 5.50 14.95
C LYS A 194 13.24 4.31 15.14
N MET A 195 13.72 3.10 14.87
CA MET A 195 12.95 1.88 15.10
C MET A 195 12.66 1.65 16.59
N SER A 196 13.61 1.95 17.48
CA SER A 196 13.44 1.91 18.93
C SER A 196 12.34 2.88 19.38
N LYS A 197 12.36 4.14 18.90
CA LYS A 197 11.30 5.12 19.18
C LYS A 197 9.93 4.68 18.65
N LEU A 198 9.89 4.08 17.45
CA LEU A 198 8.67 3.60 16.83
C LEU A 198 8.04 2.44 17.62
N THR A 199 8.86 1.47 18.02
CA THR A 199 8.42 0.22 18.65
C THR A 199 8.26 0.34 20.17
N GLY A 200 8.96 1.30 20.80
CA GLY A 200 9.10 1.38 22.25
C GLY A 200 10.13 0.40 22.84
N VAL A 201 10.79 -0.43 22.01
CA VAL A 201 11.83 -1.35 22.47
C VAL A 201 13.16 -0.62 22.57
N GLU A 202 13.79 -0.66 23.75
CA GLU A 202 15.05 0.03 24.01
C GLU A 202 16.21 -0.59 23.21
N ALA A 203 16.78 0.18 22.28
CA ALA A 203 17.94 -0.21 21.50
C ALA A 203 19.23 0.37 22.09
N LYS A 204 20.29 -0.43 22.08
CA LYS A 204 21.65 -0.01 22.44
C LYS A 204 22.34 0.44 21.17
N ASN A 205 22.43 1.76 20.96
CA ASN A 205 23.13 2.32 19.82
C ASN A 205 24.57 2.70 20.20
N ASN A 206 25.54 2.26 19.40
CA ASN A 206 26.90 2.76 19.46
C ASN A 206 27.11 3.69 18.25
N PRO A 207 27.05 5.02 18.42
CA PRO A 207 26.98 6.00 17.33
C PRO A 207 28.25 6.07 16.43
N GLY A 208 29.27 5.25 16.67
CA GLY A 208 30.52 5.24 15.90
C GLY A 208 30.58 4.28 14.70
N TYR A 209 29.61 3.39 14.50
CA TYR A 209 29.66 2.36 13.43
C TYR A 209 28.32 2.22 12.68
N SER A 210 28.30 2.65 11.40
CA SER A 210 27.22 2.34 10.46
C SER A 210 27.56 1.08 9.67
N HIS A 211 26.66 0.09 9.71
CA HIS A 211 26.76 -1.15 8.94
C HIS A 211 25.92 -1.12 7.65
N SER A 212 25.18 -0.04 7.39
CA SER A 212 24.34 0.07 6.19
C SER A 212 25.18 0.35 4.94
N TYR A 213 24.99 -0.49 3.93
CA TYR A 213 25.45 -0.25 2.55
C TYR A 213 24.42 0.55 1.73
N VAL A 214 23.24 0.82 2.29
CA VAL A 214 22.14 1.59 1.69
C VAL A 214 22.19 3.04 2.18
N ARG A 215 22.05 3.99 1.25
CA ARG A 215 21.95 5.43 1.57
C ARG A 215 20.52 5.90 1.34
N MET A 216 20.03 6.72 2.25
CA MET A 216 18.74 7.41 2.12
C MET A 216 19.00 8.90 2.01
N THR A 217 18.38 9.53 1.01
CA THR A 217 18.25 10.98 0.87
C THR A 217 16.84 11.40 1.28
N GLN A 218 16.46 12.66 1.06
CA GLN A 218 15.08 13.09 1.31
C GLN A 218 14.07 12.44 0.34
N ASP A 219 14.48 12.20 -0.91
CA ASP A 219 13.60 11.75 -1.99
C ASP A 219 13.83 10.31 -2.43
N MET A 220 14.98 9.71 -2.10
CA MET A 220 15.38 8.42 -2.67
C MET A 220 16.18 7.54 -1.71
N ILE A 221 16.10 6.24 -1.94
CA ILE A 221 16.94 5.19 -1.36
C ILE A 221 17.85 4.64 -2.44
N MET A 222 19.14 4.56 -2.14
CA MET A 222 20.20 4.12 -3.05
C MET A 222 20.80 2.82 -2.53
N SER A 223 20.61 1.74 -3.29
CA SER A 223 21.10 0.40 -2.95
C SER A 223 22.21 -0.03 -3.92
N PRO A 224 23.38 -0.48 -3.41
CA PRO A 224 24.47 -0.89 -4.28
C PRO A 224 24.16 -2.21 -4.99
N VAL A 225 24.53 -2.29 -6.26
CA VAL A 225 24.56 -3.51 -7.05
C VAL A 225 25.55 -4.48 -6.42
N VAL A 226 25.07 -5.68 -6.08
CA VAL A 226 25.89 -6.74 -5.46
C VAL A 226 26.34 -7.78 -6.47
N ASP A 227 25.52 -8.04 -7.49
CA ASP A 227 25.77 -9.02 -8.54
C ASP A 227 24.99 -8.65 -9.82
N ILE A 228 25.55 -9.01 -10.97
CA ILE A 228 24.92 -8.89 -12.28
C ILE A 228 25.21 -10.20 -13.02
N SER A 229 24.15 -10.89 -13.41
CA SER A 229 24.26 -12.08 -14.27
C SER A 229 23.49 -11.88 -15.57
N VAL A 230 23.95 -12.55 -16.62
CA VAL A 230 23.41 -12.43 -17.97
C VAL A 230 23.22 -13.83 -18.55
N GLU A 231 22.05 -14.07 -19.13
CA GLU A 231 21.75 -15.29 -19.87
C GLU A 231 21.13 -14.92 -21.23
N ASN A 232 21.37 -15.73 -22.27
CA ASN A 232 20.69 -15.53 -23.54
C ASN A 232 19.39 -16.32 -23.54
N VAL A 233 18.29 -15.66 -23.86
CA VAL A 233 16.96 -16.25 -23.94
C VAL A 233 16.42 -16.21 -25.37
N ARG A 234 15.45 -17.08 -25.65
CA ARG A 234 14.68 -17.09 -26.90
C ARG A 234 13.20 -17.20 -26.58
N ASP A 235 12.38 -16.52 -27.37
CA ASP A 235 10.93 -16.48 -27.27
C ASP A 235 10.44 -16.18 -25.85
N LEU A 236 11.19 -15.36 -25.09
CA LEU A 236 10.81 -14.99 -23.73
C LEU A 236 9.77 -13.87 -23.78
N ASN A 237 8.65 -14.05 -23.09
CA ASN A 237 7.68 -12.98 -22.95
C ASN A 237 8.22 -11.87 -22.04
N VAL A 238 8.17 -10.62 -22.50
CA VAL A 238 8.63 -9.45 -21.76
C VAL A 238 7.64 -8.31 -21.91
N MET A 239 7.54 -7.48 -20.86
CA MET A 239 6.55 -6.41 -20.79
C MET A 239 7.16 -5.05 -20.53
N ASN A 240 6.47 -3.99 -20.93
CA ASN A 240 6.78 -2.62 -20.53
C ASN A 240 5.49 -1.81 -20.32
N LEU A 241 5.58 -0.73 -19.56
CA LEU A 241 4.49 0.21 -19.36
C LEU A 241 4.80 1.54 -20.04
N GLU A 242 3.77 2.25 -20.45
CA GLU A 242 3.83 3.69 -20.71
C GLU A 242 3.04 4.39 -19.59
N VAL A 243 3.60 5.47 -19.08
CA VAL A 243 3.17 6.16 -17.86
C VAL A 243 3.13 7.66 -18.17
N GLU A 244 2.05 8.31 -17.75
CA GLU A 244 1.83 9.72 -17.99
C GLU A 244 2.95 10.61 -17.39
N GLU A 245 3.42 11.58 -18.17
CA GLU A 245 4.42 12.62 -17.84
C GLU A 245 5.85 12.12 -17.53
N ASP A 246 6.02 11.30 -16.50
CA ASP A 246 7.31 11.07 -15.82
C ASP A 246 8.22 10.02 -16.49
N ASN A 247 7.79 9.48 -17.62
CA ASN A 247 8.49 8.50 -18.45
C ASN A 247 9.24 7.37 -17.70
N SER A 248 8.71 6.90 -16.58
CA SER A 248 9.37 5.92 -15.71
C SER A 248 8.39 5.23 -14.78
N PHE A 249 8.79 4.08 -14.23
CA PHE A 249 8.07 3.42 -13.15
C PHE A 249 9.02 2.62 -12.26
N VAL A 250 8.55 2.21 -11.08
CA VAL A 250 9.34 1.43 -10.12
C VAL A 250 9.06 -0.06 -10.26
N ALA A 251 10.05 -0.83 -10.71
CA ALA A 251 10.02 -2.27 -10.93
C ALA A 251 11.10 -2.96 -10.07
N SER A 252 10.75 -4.02 -9.32
CA SER A 252 11.63 -4.67 -8.33
C SER A 252 12.31 -3.67 -7.38
N ASN A 253 11.56 -2.64 -6.96
CA ASN A 253 12.04 -1.51 -6.15
C ASN A 253 13.13 -0.64 -6.82
N GLN A 254 13.33 -0.72 -8.13
CA GLN A 254 14.29 0.11 -8.89
C GLN A 254 13.53 0.97 -9.90
N VAL A 255 13.99 2.20 -10.13
CA VAL A 255 13.42 3.06 -11.18
C VAL A 255 13.92 2.59 -12.54
N VAL A 256 12.98 2.30 -13.42
CA VAL A 256 13.23 1.93 -14.80
C VAL A 256 12.52 2.90 -15.75
N HIS A 257 13.12 3.11 -16.92
CA HIS A 257 12.57 4.02 -17.92
C HIS A 257 11.38 3.37 -18.64
N ASN A 258 10.29 4.11 -18.78
CA ASN A 258 9.16 3.67 -19.60
C ASN A 258 9.52 3.96 -21.08
N CYS A 259 9.16 3.14 -22.08
CA CYS A 259 9.52 3.54 -23.45
C CYS A 259 8.57 2.99 -24.49
N VAL A 260 8.43 3.79 -25.54
CA VAL A 260 7.50 3.64 -26.67
C VAL A 260 8.12 2.79 -27.82
N PHE A 261 9.38 2.34 -27.67
CA PHE A 261 10.09 1.56 -28.70
C PHE A 261 10.27 0.09 -28.30
N CYS A 262 10.17 -0.80 -29.29
CA CYS A 262 10.26 -2.24 -29.12
C CYS A 262 11.65 -2.67 -28.59
N GLY A 263 11.70 -3.39 -27.48
CA GLY A 263 12.94 -3.98 -26.93
C GLY A 263 13.35 -3.52 -25.54
N LEU A 264 12.71 -2.51 -24.96
CA LEU A 264 12.97 -2.06 -23.58
C LEU A 264 11.94 -2.66 -22.63
N CYS A 265 12.20 -3.86 -22.13
CA CYS A 265 11.19 -4.61 -21.37
C CYS A 265 11.77 -5.25 -20.11
N ILE A 266 10.87 -5.65 -19.21
CA ILE A 266 11.16 -6.38 -17.98
C ILE A 266 10.38 -7.69 -17.96
N ASP A 267 10.77 -8.59 -17.07
CA ASP A 267 10.11 -9.88 -16.89
C ASP A 267 8.63 -9.73 -16.42
N PRO A 268 7.66 -10.52 -16.94
CA PRO A 268 6.23 -10.41 -16.59
C PRO A 268 5.90 -10.62 -15.11
N ASP A 269 6.75 -11.34 -14.36
CA ASP A 269 6.59 -11.57 -12.93
C ASP A 269 7.23 -10.45 -12.08
N THR A 270 7.87 -9.47 -12.74
CA THR A 270 8.52 -8.34 -12.06
C THR A 270 7.49 -7.54 -11.26
N PRO A 271 7.69 -7.38 -9.93
CA PRO A 271 6.77 -6.60 -9.12
C PRO A 271 6.93 -5.10 -9.37
N VAL A 272 5.83 -4.43 -9.72
CA VAL A 272 5.73 -2.99 -9.93
C VAL A 272 4.99 -2.35 -8.77
N MET A 273 5.49 -1.20 -8.32
CA MET A 273 4.84 -0.42 -7.25
C MET A 273 3.63 0.31 -7.82
N THR A 274 2.43 -0.12 -7.46
CA THR A 274 1.16 0.45 -7.95
C THR A 274 0.51 1.36 -6.90
N ASN A 275 -0.37 2.26 -7.34
CA ASN A 275 -1.35 2.86 -6.47
C ASN A 275 -2.66 2.08 -6.63
N PRO A 276 -2.90 1.04 -5.83
CA PRO A 276 -2.33 0.88 -4.49
C PRO A 276 -1.68 -0.50 -4.24
N GLY A 277 -0.40 -0.51 -3.88
CA GLY A 277 0.32 -1.71 -3.47
C GLY A 277 1.39 -2.17 -4.45
N LEU A 278 1.47 -3.49 -4.63
CA LEU A 278 2.47 -4.15 -5.46
C LEU A 278 1.74 -5.19 -6.32
N LYS A 279 1.89 -5.11 -7.63
CA LYS A 279 1.38 -6.10 -8.59
C LYS A 279 2.52 -6.56 -9.48
N THR A 280 2.42 -7.76 -10.06
CA THR A 280 3.33 -8.06 -11.18
C THR A 280 2.98 -7.15 -12.36
N ILE A 281 3.95 -6.85 -13.23
CA ILE A 281 3.66 -6.04 -14.43
C ILE A 281 2.56 -6.67 -15.30
N SER A 282 2.46 -8.00 -15.32
CA SER A 282 1.41 -8.76 -16.01
C SER A 282 0.00 -8.57 -15.44
N GLU A 283 -0.15 -8.16 -14.18
CA GLU A 283 -1.43 -7.93 -13.51
C GLU A 283 -1.93 -6.47 -13.62
N ILE A 284 -1.12 -5.58 -14.21
CA ILE A 284 -1.44 -4.15 -14.30
C ILE A 284 -2.34 -3.88 -15.50
N SER A 285 -3.37 -3.07 -15.27
CA SER A 285 -4.29 -2.60 -16.32
C SER A 285 -4.09 -1.12 -16.66
N ILE A 286 -4.45 -0.71 -17.89
CA ILE A 286 -4.47 0.71 -18.30
C ILE A 286 -5.35 1.52 -17.35
N GLY A 287 -4.85 2.69 -16.94
CA GLY A 287 -5.49 3.59 -15.97
C GLY A 287 -5.11 3.32 -14.52
N GLU A 288 -4.54 2.15 -14.19
CA GLU A 288 -3.91 1.96 -12.89
C GLU A 288 -2.69 2.86 -12.76
N LYS A 289 -2.40 3.34 -11.55
CA LYS A 289 -1.25 4.21 -11.35
C LYS A 289 -0.05 3.42 -10.88
N VAL A 290 1.14 3.84 -11.29
CA VAL A 290 2.42 3.28 -10.87
C VAL A 290 3.33 4.36 -10.30
N LEU A 291 4.17 4.01 -9.34
CA LEU A 291 5.12 4.93 -8.73
C LEU A 291 6.20 5.27 -9.74
N THR A 292 6.48 6.56 -9.92
CA THR A 292 7.49 7.06 -10.84
C THR A 292 8.73 7.56 -10.10
N HIS A 293 9.79 7.87 -10.82
CA HIS A 293 11.04 8.41 -10.25
C HIS A 293 10.85 9.69 -9.42
N SER A 294 9.78 10.46 -9.67
CA SER A 294 9.46 11.70 -8.96
C SER A 294 8.88 11.46 -7.55
N GLY A 295 8.63 10.19 -7.20
CA GLY A 295 7.99 9.80 -5.95
C GLY A 295 6.47 10.01 -5.95
N THR A 296 5.86 10.19 -7.13
CA THR A 296 4.41 10.33 -7.30
C THR A 296 3.83 9.17 -8.12
N TYR A 297 2.53 8.91 -7.98
CA TYR A 297 1.85 7.87 -8.74
C TYR A 297 1.20 8.46 -9.98
N LYS A 298 1.47 7.87 -11.15
CA LYS A 298 0.95 8.32 -12.45
C LYS A 298 0.24 7.18 -13.17
N PRO A 299 -0.86 7.46 -13.90
CA PRO A 299 -1.62 6.42 -14.59
C PRO A 299 -0.82 5.80 -15.74
N VAL A 300 -1.00 4.50 -15.91
CA VAL A 300 -0.52 3.73 -17.05
C VAL A 300 -1.40 4.06 -18.25
N THR A 301 -0.79 4.56 -19.33
CA THR A 301 -1.47 4.93 -20.57
C THR A 301 -1.46 3.80 -21.59
N LYS A 302 -0.46 2.91 -21.53
CA LYS A 302 -0.28 1.79 -22.46
C LYS A 302 0.47 0.63 -21.82
N ILE A 303 0.19 -0.57 -22.28
CA ILE A 303 0.90 -1.81 -21.93
C ILE A 303 1.52 -2.37 -23.20
N TRP A 304 2.78 -2.76 -23.11
CA TRP A 304 3.52 -3.43 -24.16
C TRP A 304 3.81 -4.87 -23.73
N ASP A 305 3.55 -5.81 -24.63
CA ASP A 305 3.72 -7.24 -24.43
C ASP A 305 4.30 -7.83 -25.72
N MET A 306 5.48 -8.46 -25.63
CA MET A 306 6.21 -8.93 -26.80
C MET A 306 7.18 -10.07 -26.45
N LEU A 307 7.53 -10.86 -27.47
CA LEU A 307 8.58 -11.87 -27.37
C LEU A 307 9.96 -11.25 -27.59
N TYR A 308 10.95 -11.73 -26.84
CA TYR A 308 12.31 -11.24 -26.86
C TYR A 308 13.33 -12.37 -27.03
N ASP A 309 14.25 -12.15 -27.98
CA ASP A 309 15.43 -12.95 -28.24
C ASP A 309 16.67 -12.11 -27.95
N GLY A 310 17.52 -12.56 -27.03
CA GLY A 310 18.77 -11.85 -26.73
C GLY A 310 19.21 -11.96 -25.27
N PRO A 311 20.15 -11.11 -24.84
CA PRO A 311 20.66 -11.11 -23.47
C PRO A 311 19.60 -10.60 -22.50
N LEU A 312 19.35 -11.39 -21.45
CA LEU A 312 18.52 -11.06 -20.30
C LEU A 312 19.41 -10.84 -19.08
N TYR A 313 19.30 -9.66 -18.49
CA TYR A 313 20.09 -9.26 -17.32
C TYR A 313 19.30 -9.50 -16.04
N ARG A 314 19.95 -10.09 -15.04
CA ARG A 314 19.48 -10.17 -13.65
C ARG A 314 20.41 -9.34 -12.76
N ILE A 315 19.91 -8.22 -12.28
CA ILE A 315 20.68 -7.27 -11.47
C ILE A 315 20.22 -7.37 -10.01
N TYR A 316 21.12 -7.81 -9.14
CA TYR A 316 20.88 -7.91 -7.72
C TYR A 316 21.40 -6.68 -6.99
N VAL A 317 20.58 -6.09 -6.13
CA VAL A 317 20.97 -4.97 -5.28
C VAL A 317 20.92 -5.34 -3.80
N TYR A 318 21.77 -4.70 -3.01
CA TYR A 318 21.85 -4.98 -1.58
C TYR A 318 20.52 -4.69 -0.87
N GLY A 319 20.11 -5.64 -0.03
CA GLY A 319 18.94 -5.50 0.82
C GLY A 319 17.60 -5.65 0.10
N LYS A 320 17.59 -6.18 -1.13
CA LYS A 320 16.38 -6.56 -1.86
C LYS A 320 16.47 -8.06 -2.24
N PRO A 321 15.39 -8.83 -2.09
CA PRO A 321 15.42 -10.28 -2.30
C PRO A 321 15.29 -10.65 -3.78
N GLU A 322 14.58 -9.82 -4.56
CA GLU A 322 14.34 -10.05 -5.97
C GLU A 322 15.29 -9.20 -6.83
N PRO A 323 15.88 -9.78 -7.88
CA PRO A 323 16.62 -9.00 -8.86
C PRO A 323 15.67 -8.14 -9.71
N LEU A 324 16.22 -7.10 -10.33
CA LEU A 324 15.61 -6.52 -11.52
C LEU A 324 15.98 -7.41 -12.73
N VAL A 325 14.96 -7.89 -13.44
CA VAL A 325 15.14 -8.74 -14.64
C VAL A 325 14.71 -7.93 -15.86
N CYS A 326 15.63 -7.65 -16.77
CA CYS A 326 15.40 -6.72 -17.88
C CYS A 326 16.21 -7.06 -19.13
N THR A 327 15.75 -6.55 -20.27
CA THR A 327 16.42 -6.68 -21.57
C THR A 327 17.70 -5.82 -21.63
N ALA A 328 18.60 -6.16 -22.56
CA ALA A 328 19.96 -5.57 -22.65
C ALA A 328 20.01 -4.05 -22.82
N ASP A 329 18.96 -3.45 -23.38
CA ASP A 329 18.90 -2.02 -23.64
C ASP A 329 18.06 -1.23 -22.63
N HIS A 330 17.42 -1.89 -21.65
CA HIS A 330 16.45 -1.28 -20.73
C HIS A 330 17.11 -0.22 -19.83
N PRO A 331 16.85 1.10 -19.99
CA PRO A 331 17.52 2.10 -19.18
C PRO A 331 17.05 2.06 -17.72
N ILE A 332 18.01 2.05 -16.79
CA ILE A 332 17.78 1.97 -15.34
C ILE A 332 18.37 3.22 -14.70
N LEU A 333 17.60 3.89 -13.84
CA LEU A 333 18.10 5.06 -13.14
C LEU A 333 19.10 4.62 -12.07
N ALA A 334 20.32 5.13 -12.19
CA ALA A 334 21.44 4.71 -11.37
C ALA A 334 22.36 5.89 -11.02
N VAL A 335 23.26 5.63 -10.08
CA VAL A 335 24.41 6.48 -9.80
C VAL A 335 25.66 5.63 -9.88
N SER A 336 26.54 5.98 -10.82
CA SER A 336 27.84 5.32 -10.94
C SER A 336 28.69 5.60 -9.71
N ARG A 337 29.32 4.55 -9.19
CA ARG A 337 30.21 4.68 -8.04
C ARG A 337 31.55 5.28 -8.49
N PRO A 338 31.99 6.42 -7.92
CA PRO A 338 33.29 6.96 -8.27
C PRO A 338 34.42 6.09 -7.71
N PHE A 339 35.54 6.08 -8.44
CA PHE A 339 36.74 5.36 -8.07
C PHE A 339 37.31 5.87 -6.74
N SER A 340 37.64 4.96 -5.80
CA SER A 340 38.23 5.31 -4.51
C SER A 340 39.41 4.40 -4.16
N LYS A 341 40.55 5.00 -3.82
CA LYS A 341 41.77 4.30 -3.36
C LYS A 341 41.73 3.90 -1.86
N LYS A 342 40.75 4.38 -1.08
CA LYS A 342 40.66 4.07 0.35
C LYS A 342 40.07 2.66 0.55
N LYS A 343 40.59 1.90 1.53
CA LYS A 343 40.04 0.60 1.96
C LYS A 343 38.59 0.68 2.44
N ASP A 344 38.13 1.86 2.84
CA ASP A 344 36.73 2.07 3.20
C ASP A 344 35.86 2.05 1.94
N ARG A 345 35.26 0.89 1.69
CA ARG A 345 34.31 0.65 0.61
C ARG A 345 32.92 1.23 0.90
N ARG A 346 32.73 1.99 1.99
CA ARG A 346 31.43 2.54 2.38
C ARG A 346 31.17 3.90 1.72
N LEU A 347 29.88 4.22 1.65
CA LEU A 347 29.12 5.26 0.92
C LEU A 347 29.63 6.72 0.86
N LEU A 348 30.83 7.04 1.36
CA LEU A 348 31.25 8.44 1.63
C LEU A 348 31.50 9.34 0.40
N ARG A 349 31.19 8.89 -0.83
CA ARG A 349 31.53 9.65 -2.06
C ARG A 349 30.51 9.53 -3.20
N VAL A 350 29.25 9.21 -2.94
CA VAL A 350 28.24 9.28 -4.02
C VAL A 350 27.89 10.77 -4.22
N THR A 351 28.51 11.40 -5.21
CA THR A 351 28.34 12.81 -5.61
C THR A 351 27.97 12.99 -7.08
N GLU A 352 27.96 11.91 -7.87
CA GLU A 352 27.66 11.92 -9.30
C GLU A 352 26.14 12.09 -9.54
N PRO A 353 25.73 12.66 -10.70
CA PRO A 353 24.33 12.87 -11.02
C PRO A 353 23.58 11.53 -11.18
N LEU A 354 22.25 11.61 -11.12
CA LEU A 354 21.36 10.51 -11.48
C LEU A 354 21.31 10.39 -12.99
N GLU A 355 21.57 9.19 -13.51
CA GLU A 355 21.64 8.93 -14.95
C GLU A 355 20.88 7.64 -15.28
N PHE A 356 20.26 7.58 -16.46
CA PHE A 356 19.72 6.33 -16.98
C PHE A 356 20.85 5.57 -17.68
N LEU A 357 21.24 4.42 -17.10
CA LEU A 357 22.27 3.55 -17.63
C LEU A 357 21.64 2.25 -18.15
N LYS A 358 22.21 1.69 -19.22
CA LYS A 358 21.86 0.35 -19.67
C LYS A 358 22.44 -0.72 -18.74
N PRO A 359 21.85 -1.93 -18.69
CA PRO A 359 22.35 -3.02 -17.87
C PRO A 359 23.83 -3.37 -18.10
N GLY A 360 24.30 -3.30 -19.35
CA GLY A 360 25.70 -3.54 -19.70
C GLY A 360 26.69 -2.47 -19.24
N GLU A 361 26.21 -1.28 -18.88
CA GLU A 361 27.04 -0.17 -18.38
C GLU A 361 27.20 -0.21 -16.86
N LEU A 362 26.31 -0.90 -16.16
CA LEU A 362 26.31 -1.05 -14.71
C LEU A 362 27.47 -1.94 -14.23
N LYS A 363 28.04 -1.56 -13.09
CA LYS A 363 29.12 -2.30 -12.42
C LYS A 363 28.75 -2.62 -10.99
N ARG A 364 29.34 -3.70 -10.47
CA ARG A 364 29.22 -4.04 -9.04
C ARG A 364 29.65 -2.86 -8.17
N GLY A 365 28.75 -2.44 -7.28
CA GLY A 365 28.94 -1.30 -6.39
C GLY A 365 28.35 0.02 -6.88
N ASP A 366 27.92 0.13 -8.15
CA ASP A 366 27.03 1.21 -8.59
C ASP A 366 25.72 1.16 -7.81
N TYR A 367 24.98 2.26 -7.78
CA TYR A 367 23.76 2.37 -6.98
C TYR A 367 22.55 2.43 -7.88
N LEU A 368 21.59 1.53 -7.66
CA LEU A 368 20.24 1.70 -8.20
C LEU A 368 19.37 2.42 -7.18
N VAL A 369 18.34 3.11 -7.67
CA VAL A 369 17.55 4.02 -6.86
C VAL A 369 16.08 3.62 -6.78
N MET A 370 15.50 3.88 -5.61
CA MET A 370 14.09 3.73 -5.32
C MET A 370 13.58 5.07 -4.77
N PRO A 371 12.52 5.67 -5.34
CA PRO A 371 11.97 6.90 -4.83
C PRO A 371 11.23 6.65 -3.51
N ILE A 372 11.32 7.60 -2.61
CA ILE A 372 10.49 7.69 -1.41
C ILE A 372 9.20 8.36 -1.84
N VAL A 373 8.07 7.70 -1.59
CA VAL A 373 6.76 8.26 -1.96
C VAL A 373 6.56 9.60 -1.29
N ARG A 374 6.44 10.65 -2.11
CA ARG A 374 6.18 11.99 -1.63
C ARG A 374 4.81 12.02 -0.98
N LYS A 375 4.70 12.81 0.07
CA LYS A 375 3.45 13.04 0.81
C LYS A 375 2.34 13.28 -0.23
N VAL A 376 1.36 12.38 -0.27
CA VAL A 376 0.05 12.80 -0.75
C VAL A 376 -0.34 13.88 0.26
N VAL A 377 -0.43 15.12 -0.20
CA VAL A 377 -0.71 16.25 0.67
C VAL A 377 -2.15 16.08 1.14
N ALA A 378 -2.36 16.08 2.46
CA ALA A 378 -3.68 16.18 3.05
C ALA A 378 -4.41 17.34 2.42
N THR A 379 -5.34 17.00 1.53
CA THR A 379 -6.07 18.00 0.76
C THR A 379 -7.13 18.55 1.69
N GLU A 380 -6.79 19.60 2.44
CA GLU A 380 -7.74 20.23 3.35
C GLU A 380 -8.97 20.76 2.61
N VAL A 381 -8.78 21.21 1.37
CA VAL A 381 -9.82 21.68 0.46
C VAL A 381 -9.57 21.12 -0.94
N TYR A 382 -10.53 20.36 -1.46
CA TYR A 382 -10.59 19.99 -2.87
C TYR A 382 -11.02 21.19 -3.68
N GLU A 383 -10.17 21.65 -4.60
CA GLU A 383 -10.50 22.77 -5.49
C GLU A 383 -10.37 22.37 -6.97
N LYS A 384 -11.38 22.72 -7.77
CA LYS A 384 -11.36 22.49 -9.22
C LYS A 384 -12.21 23.51 -9.98
N GLU A 385 -11.73 23.94 -11.15
CA GLU A 385 -12.56 24.67 -12.11
C GLU A 385 -13.36 23.69 -12.97
N VAL A 386 -14.69 23.79 -12.92
CA VAL A 386 -15.60 22.93 -13.67
C VAL A 386 -16.21 23.72 -14.82
N SER A 387 -16.09 23.20 -16.05
CA SER A 387 -16.75 23.78 -17.22
C SER A 387 -18.25 23.49 -17.18
N MET A 388 -19.09 24.54 -17.27
CA MET A 388 -20.54 24.40 -17.15
C MET A 388 -21.21 23.84 -18.42
N TYR A 389 -20.54 23.95 -19.57
CA TYR A 389 -21.03 23.53 -20.88
C TYR A 389 -19.93 22.79 -21.67
N ARG A 390 -20.31 21.82 -22.50
CA ARG A 390 -19.36 21.18 -23.44
C ARG A 390 -18.84 22.24 -24.41
N GLY A 391 -17.54 22.53 -24.37
CA GLY A 391 -16.89 23.53 -25.22
C GLY A 391 -17.14 24.99 -24.84
N GLY A 392 -17.75 25.27 -23.68
CA GLY A 392 -18.04 26.63 -23.23
C GLY A 392 -16.91 27.25 -22.40
N SER A 393 -16.80 28.57 -22.45
CA SER A 393 -15.82 29.37 -21.67
C SER A 393 -16.24 29.60 -20.20
N VAL A 394 -17.49 29.32 -19.84
CA VAL A 394 -18.02 29.52 -18.48
C VAL A 394 -17.55 28.40 -17.55
N LYS A 395 -16.66 28.75 -16.63
CA LYS A 395 -16.14 27.86 -15.58
C LYS A 395 -16.67 28.27 -14.22
N LYS A 396 -16.93 27.30 -13.35
CA LYS A 396 -17.28 27.51 -11.94
C LYS A 396 -16.23 26.85 -11.05
N ARG A 397 -15.69 27.61 -10.10
CA ARG A 397 -14.80 27.07 -9.07
C ARG A 397 -15.62 26.28 -8.04
N LEU A 398 -15.28 25.01 -7.88
CA LEU A 398 -15.72 24.16 -6.78
C LEU A 398 -14.62 24.14 -5.73
N ALA A 399 -14.97 24.41 -4.47
CA ALA A 399 -14.08 24.29 -3.32
C ALA A 399 -14.82 23.52 -2.22
N LEU A 400 -14.33 22.33 -1.88
CA LEU A 400 -14.95 21.43 -0.89
C LEU A 400 -13.93 21.10 0.20
N ARG A 401 -14.20 21.56 1.43
CA ARG A 401 -13.37 21.21 2.58
C ARG A 401 -13.50 19.72 2.88
N ALA A 402 -12.38 19.03 3.10
CA ALA A 402 -12.30 17.62 3.44
C ALA A 402 -12.80 17.36 4.88
N THR A 403 -14.11 17.40 5.08
CA THR A 403 -14.77 17.17 6.37
C THR A 403 -15.39 15.77 6.44
N PRO A 404 -15.58 15.18 7.64
CA PRO A 404 -16.22 13.86 7.78
C PRO A 404 -17.56 13.74 7.04
N GLU A 405 -18.33 14.82 6.98
CA GLU A 405 -19.59 14.88 6.22
C GLU A 405 -19.39 14.73 4.70
N LEU A 406 -18.32 15.32 4.13
CA LEU A 406 -18.00 15.17 2.71
C LEU A 406 -17.61 13.72 2.40
N PHE A 407 -16.79 13.11 3.24
CA PHE A 407 -16.39 11.70 3.11
C PHE A 407 -17.58 10.75 3.27
N ARG A 408 -18.53 11.06 4.14
CA ARG A 408 -19.77 10.31 4.26
C ARG A 408 -20.62 10.38 2.98
N LEU A 409 -20.71 11.57 2.38
CA LEU A 409 -21.38 11.73 1.08
C LEU A 409 -20.68 10.95 -0.04
N ILE A 410 -19.34 10.98 -0.06
CA ILE A 410 -18.52 10.14 -0.96
C ILE A 410 -18.84 8.65 -0.72
N GLY A 411 -18.96 8.24 0.54
CA GLY A 411 -19.33 6.88 0.93
C GLY A 411 -20.68 6.44 0.35
N TYR A 412 -21.70 7.31 0.40
CA TYR A 412 -22.97 7.04 -0.26
C TYR A 412 -22.82 6.88 -1.77
N TYR A 413 -21.95 7.65 -2.42
CA TYR A 413 -21.74 7.52 -3.86
C TYR A 413 -21.04 6.21 -4.19
N LEU A 414 -20.04 5.83 -3.40
CA LEU A 414 -19.32 4.58 -3.59
C LEU A 414 -20.23 3.35 -3.40
N ALA A 415 -21.15 3.40 -2.44
CA ALA A 415 -22.14 2.35 -2.23
C ALA A 415 -23.20 2.37 -3.35
N GLU A 416 -23.99 3.44 -3.41
CA GLU A 416 -25.27 3.47 -4.12
C GLU A 416 -25.33 4.50 -5.26
N GLY A 417 -24.22 5.21 -5.49
CA GLY A 417 -24.13 6.29 -6.47
C GLY A 417 -23.92 5.84 -7.91
N SER A 418 -24.40 6.64 -8.86
CA SER A 418 -24.02 6.58 -10.27
C SER A 418 -24.02 7.98 -10.89
N SER A 419 -23.21 8.19 -11.93
CA SER A 419 -23.15 9.45 -12.68
C SER A 419 -23.27 9.19 -14.18
N TYR A 420 -23.96 10.07 -14.90
CA TYR A 420 -24.14 9.97 -16.35
C TYR A 420 -24.20 11.34 -17.03
N GLY A 421 -23.73 11.38 -18.28
CA GLY A 421 -24.00 12.46 -19.22
C GLY A 421 -23.41 13.82 -18.85
N GLY A 422 -22.45 13.88 -17.93
CA GLY A 422 -21.79 15.14 -17.54
C GLY A 422 -22.63 16.07 -16.66
N ARG A 423 -23.82 15.63 -16.21
CA ARG A 423 -24.83 16.52 -15.62
C ARG A 423 -25.68 15.92 -14.52
N VAL A 424 -25.68 14.60 -14.35
CA VAL A 424 -26.60 13.92 -13.44
C VAL A 424 -25.85 12.97 -12.53
N VAL A 425 -26.18 13.05 -11.25
CA VAL A 425 -25.72 12.11 -10.21
C VAL A 425 -26.97 11.50 -9.57
N ASN A 426 -27.00 10.18 -9.47
CA ASN A 426 -28.08 9.43 -8.83
C ASN A 426 -27.56 8.69 -7.61
N PHE A 427 -28.42 8.48 -6.61
CA PHE A 427 -28.19 7.59 -5.48
C PHE A 427 -29.44 6.73 -5.28
N ASP A 428 -29.27 5.42 -5.21
CA ASP A 428 -30.36 4.45 -5.13
C ASP A 428 -30.46 3.81 -3.74
N PHE A 429 -31.57 4.03 -3.04
CA PHE A 429 -31.81 3.49 -1.70
C PHE A 429 -33.06 2.61 -1.67
N ASN A 430 -33.19 1.79 -0.62
CA ASN A 430 -34.44 1.13 -0.30
C ASN A 430 -35.43 2.13 0.36
N GLU A 431 -36.73 1.93 0.18
CA GLU A 431 -37.78 2.74 0.82
C GLU A 431 -37.70 2.73 2.36
N ARG A 432 -37.15 1.66 2.95
CA ARG A 432 -36.92 1.55 4.40
C ARG A 432 -35.77 2.42 4.90
N GLU A 433 -34.87 2.84 4.01
CA GLU A 433 -33.71 3.69 4.31
C GLU A 433 -34.00 5.18 4.10
N LEU A 434 -35.27 5.50 3.80
CA LEU A 434 -35.68 6.84 3.40
C LEU A 434 -35.41 7.87 4.49
N GLU A 435 -35.81 7.58 5.73
CA GLU A 435 -35.67 8.51 6.87
C GLU A 435 -34.28 8.44 7.52
N THR A 436 -33.38 7.59 7.02
CA THR A 436 -32.00 7.45 7.49
C THR A 436 -31.01 7.93 6.41
N PHE A 437 -30.46 7.01 5.63
CA PHE A 437 -29.37 7.27 4.69
C PHE A 437 -29.81 8.17 3.53
N ALA A 438 -31.01 8.00 2.98
CA ALA A 438 -31.46 8.81 1.86
C ALA A 438 -31.68 10.28 2.27
N LYS A 439 -32.30 10.52 3.42
CA LYS A 439 -32.51 11.86 3.98
C LYS A 439 -31.19 12.57 4.26
N ASP A 440 -30.24 11.86 4.85
CA ASP A 440 -28.93 12.42 5.12
C ASP A 440 -28.13 12.69 3.83
N CYS A 441 -28.15 11.77 2.87
CA CYS A 441 -27.55 11.96 1.55
C CYS A 441 -28.12 13.21 0.85
N ALA A 442 -29.44 13.41 0.86
CA ALA A 442 -30.09 14.60 0.32
C ALA A 442 -29.62 15.89 1.01
N TYR A 443 -29.54 15.89 2.35
CA TYR A 443 -29.01 17.01 3.12
C TYR A 443 -27.56 17.34 2.73
N LEU A 444 -26.69 16.34 2.64
CA LEU A 444 -25.30 16.52 2.27
C LEU A 444 -25.12 17.01 0.82
N LEU A 445 -25.92 16.50 -0.13
CA LEU A 445 -25.93 16.99 -1.51
C LEU A 445 -26.31 18.48 -1.57
N LYS A 446 -27.34 18.89 -0.83
CA LYS A 446 -27.72 20.30 -0.72
C LYS A 446 -26.62 21.13 -0.07
N LYS A 447 -26.02 20.64 1.02
CA LYS A 447 -24.96 21.32 1.77
C LYS A 447 -23.72 21.59 0.91
N PHE A 448 -23.22 20.58 0.17
CA PHE A 448 -21.97 20.71 -0.59
C PHE A 448 -22.15 21.26 -2.00
N PHE A 449 -23.31 21.04 -2.65
CA PHE A 449 -23.53 21.46 -4.03
C PHE A 449 -24.61 22.54 -4.18
N GLY A 450 -25.22 22.98 -3.08
CA GLY A 450 -26.18 24.09 -3.04
C GLY A 450 -27.50 23.80 -3.76
N LYS A 451 -27.83 22.52 -4.02
CA LYS A 451 -28.98 22.15 -4.85
C LYS A 451 -29.73 20.94 -4.28
N GLU A 452 -31.06 21.09 -4.22
CA GLU A 452 -31.96 20.01 -3.81
C GLU A 452 -31.98 18.88 -4.85
N CYS A 453 -31.99 17.64 -4.37
CA CYS A 453 -32.16 16.48 -5.23
C CYS A 453 -33.66 16.18 -5.46
N ALA A 454 -34.02 15.78 -6.67
CA ALA A 454 -35.35 15.26 -6.97
C ALA A 454 -35.45 13.81 -6.48
N ARG A 455 -36.59 13.43 -5.89
CA ARG A 455 -36.87 12.05 -5.50
C ARG A 455 -37.71 11.36 -6.57
N ARG A 456 -37.32 10.15 -6.96
CA ARG A 456 -38.04 9.30 -7.92
C ARG A 456 -38.25 7.91 -7.34
N LYS A 457 -39.37 7.27 -7.68
CA LYS A 457 -39.56 5.84 -7.41
C LYS A 457 -38.68 5.03 -8.37
N ASN A 458 -37.98 4.02 -7.87
CA ASN A 458 -37.12 3.15 -8.66
C ASN A 458 -37.45 1.67 -8.35
N GLY A 459 -38.25 1.04 -9.21
CA GLY A 459 -38.77 -0.31 -8.95
C GLY A 459 -39.81 -0.37 -7.83
N LYS A 460 -40.01 -1.57 -7.26
CA LYS A 460 -41.09 -1.83 -6.29
C LYS A 460 -40.85 -1.17 -4.93
N HIS A 461 -39.62 -1.27 -4.41
CA HIS A 461 -39.21 -0.81 -3.07
C HIS A 461 -38.02 0.16 -3.10
N GLY A 462 -37.61 0.65 -4.27
CA GLY A 462 -36.46 1.54 -4.40
C GLY A 462 -36.85 3.01 -4.52
N VAL A 463 -35.99 3.87 -4.01
CA VAL A 463 -36.07 5.32 -4.08
C VAL A 463 -34.76 5.84 -4.64
N ARG A 464 -34.85 6.62 -5.72
CA ARG A 464 -33.70 7.29 -6.33
C ARG A 464 -33.69 8.76 -5.98
N LEU A 465 -32.58 9.24 -5.45
CA LEU A 465 -32.26 10.67 -5.40
C LEU A 465 -31.55 11.05 -6.70
N VAL A 466 -32.00 12.12 -7.36
CA VAL A 466 -31.46 12.60 -8.63
C VAL A 466 -31.01 14.05 -8.45
N LEU A 467 -29.70 14.29 -8.55
CA LEU A 467 -29.12 15.63 -8.55
C LEU A 467 -28.71 16.02 -9.97
N TYR A 468 -29.33 17.08 -10.50
CA TYR A 468 -28.96 17.68 -11.78
C TYR A 468 -27.90 18.76 -11.56
N SER A 469 -26.62 18.39 -11.57
CA SER A 469 -25.50 19.33 -11.36
C SER A 469 -24.26 18.86 -12.10
N ALA A 470 -23.79 19.67 -13.06
CA ALA A 470 -22.52 19.42 -13.76
C ALA A 470 -21.33 19.44 -12.80
N VAL A 471 -21.38 20.32 -11.78
CA VAL A 471 -20.34 20.43 -10.75
C VAL A 471 -20.30 19.18 -9.87
N ALA A 472 -21.47 18.65 -9.47
CA ALA A 472 -21.51 17.41 -8.71
C ALA A 472 -21.10 16.22 -9.57
N GLU A 473 -21.51 16.18 -10.85
CA GLU A 473 -21.13 15.08 -11.74
C GLU A 473 -19.62 15.05 -11.99
N ASP A 474 -18.98 16.19 -12.23
CA ASP A 474 -17.53 16.29 -12.36
C ASP A 474 -16.82 15.86 -11.06
N PHE A 475 -17.36 16.25 -9.90
CA PHE A 475 -16.83 15.81 -8.60
C PHE A 475 -17.02 14.31 -8.34
N PHE A 476 -18.15 13.70 -8.71
CA PHE A 476 -18.41 12.29 -8.40
C PHE A 476 -17.85 11.33 -9.46
N SER A 477 -17.72 11.77 -10.70
CA SER A 477 -17.20 10.92 -11.80
C SER A 477 -15.72 10.56 -11.63
N GLN A 478 -14.94 11.38 -10.91
CA GLN A 478 -13.56 11.02 -10.53
C GLN A 478 -13.48 9.78 -9.62
N PHE A 479 -14.57 9.44 -8.93
CA PHE A 479 -14.68 8.21 -8.12
C PHE A 479 -15.11 7.01 -8.96
N GLY A 480 -15.14 7.13 -10.28
CA GLY A 480 -15.55 6.07 -11.20
C GLY A 480 -17.03 6.10 -11.58
N ARG A 481 -17.32 5.56 -12.76
CA ARG A 481 -18.68 5.39 -13.30
C ARG A 481 -19.09 3.92 -13.35
N GLY A 482 -20.22 3.61 -12.72
CA GLY A 482 -20.71 2.24 -12.57
C GLY A 482 -19.95 1.46 -11.50
N ALA A 483 -20.60 0.47 -10.90
CA ALA A 483 -20.05 -0.31 -9.78
C ALA A 483 -18.62 -0.85 -9.98
N PRO A 484 -18.23 -1.45 -11.13
CA PRO A 484 -16.90 -2.04 -11.26
C PRO A 484 -15.76 -1.02 -11.33
N ASN A 485 -16.04 0.23 -11.69
CA ASN A 485 -15.00 1.24 -11.88
C ASN A 485 -14.87 2.19 -10.67
N LYS A 486 -15.62 1.96 -9.59
CA LYS A 486 -15.63 2.86 -8.43
C LYS A 486 -14.29 2.82 -7.69
N CYS A 487 -13.68 3.98 -7.43
CA CYS A 487 -12.39 4.11 -6.76
C CYS A 487 -12.28 5.39 -5.93
N LEU A 488 -11.26 5.49 -5.08
CA LEU A 488 -10.93 6.70 -4.32
C LEU A 488 -9.77 7.44 -5.02
N PRO A 489 -9.95 8.70 -5.44
CA PRO A 489 -8.88 9.54 -5.95
C PRO A 489 -7.83 9.89 -4.88
N ASP A 490 -6.60 10.18 -5.31
CA ASP A 490 -5.46 10.45 -4.41
C ASP A 490 -5.74 11.57 -3.39
N TRP A 491 -6.44 12.64 -3.79
CA TRP A 491 -6.73 13.76 -2.89
C TRP A 491 -7.57 13.35 -1.66
N VAL A 492 -8.33 12.25 -1.77
CA VAL A 492 -9.20 11.71 -0.72
C VAL A 492 -8.39 10.93 0.32
N LEU A 493 -7.24 10.40 -0.09
CA LEU A 493 -6.37 9.57 0.73
C LEU A 493 -5.10 10.29 1.18
N GLY A 494 -4.96 11.57 0.83
CA GLY A 494 -3.87 12.46 1.22
C GLY A 494 -3.92 12.92 2.66
#